data_AF-A0A200QLQ8-F1
#
_entry.id   AF-A0A200QLQ8-F1
#
_cell.length_a   1.000
_cell.length_b   1.000
_cell.length_c   1.000
_cell.angle_alpha   90.00
_cell.angle_beta   90.00
_cell.angle_gamma   90.00
#
_symmetry.space_group_name_H-M   'P 1'
#
loop_
_entity.id
_entity.type
_entity.pdbx_description
1 polymer ?
#
loop_
_entity_poly.entity_id
_entity_poly.type
_entity_poly.pdbx_seq_one_letter_code
_entity_poly.pdbx_strand_id
1 'polypeptide(L)'
;MSADNQTIEHVVLLNVKDGTDSTKITSMIDAINCLNSLDQVLYLTVGPIHKIQSSSSSFNFTHFVHGRFKTKQDLNEYHIHSNHVSVLNEFVLPICDDIMVVDWISNLEDPLVPKSGSAMKVKLLKLKEDLGENEKIEVLDAIGKTMNDDSIEQISFALDSNHEEKVKDLLESEIVLDYVVLM
;
A
#
# COMPACT_ATOMS: atom_id res chain seq x y z
N MET A 1 13.30 26.03 -10.05
CA MET A 1 12.09 25.22 -10.32
C MET A 1 12.42 23.81 -9.88
N SER A 2 12.16 23.50 -8.61
CA SER A 2 12.12 22.09 -8.20
C SER A 2 10.89 21.50 -8.88
N ALA A 3 11.04 20.36 -9.55
CA ALA A 3 9.87 19.61 -9.98
C ALA A 3 9.29 18.96 -8.73
N ASP A 4 8.02 19.24 -8.42
CA ASP A 4 7.29 18.45 -7.43
C ASP A 4 7.30 17.01 -7.93
N ASN A 5 8.02 16.12 -7.23
CA ASN A 5 8.30 14.77 -7.70
C ASN A 5 7.09 13.87 -7.37
N GLN A 6 5.95 14.19 -7.99
CA GLN A 6 4.70 13.47 -7.81
C GLN A 6 4.90 12.02 -8.28
N THR A 7 4.70 11.09 -7.37
CA THR A 7 4.76 9.65 -7.59
C THR A 7 3.42 9.03 -7.26
N ILE A 8 3.15 7.85 -7.79
CA ILE A 8 1.97 7.06 -7.40
C ILE A 8 2.46 5.94 -6.49
N GLU A 9 1.96 5.94 -5.26
CA GLU A 9 2.06 4.82 -4.33
C GLU A 9 0.96 3.84 -4.70
N HIS A 10 1.33 2.56 -4.89
CA HIS A 10 0.45 1.46 -5.24
C HIS A 10 0.57 0.39 -4.16
N VAL A 11 -0.51 0.10 -3.45
CA VAL A 11 -0.54 -0.92 -2.39
C VAL A 11 -1.53 -1.99 -2.75
N VAL A 12 -1.10 -3.25 -2.70
CA VAL A 12 -1.99 -4.41 -2.84
C VAL A 12 -1.90 -5.28 -1.59
N LEU A 13 -3.05 -5.64 -1.03
CA LEU A 13 -3.14 -6.64 0.02
C LEU A 13 -3.68 -7.93 -0.56
N LEU A 14 -3.03 -9.06 -0.23
CA LEU A 14 -3.37 -10.38 -0.73
C LEU A 14 -3.78 -11.30 0.43
N ASN A 15 -5.00 -11.81 0.39
CA ASN A 15 -5.48 -12.87 1.28
C ASN A 15 -5.21 -14.22 0.61
N VAL A 16 -4.09 -14.87 0.94
CA VAL A 16 -3.72 -16.18 0.42
C VAL A 16 -4.51 -17.26 1.14
N LYS A 17 -5.13 -18.17 0.39
CA LYS A 17 -5.96 -19.29 0.87
C LYS A 17 -5.24 -20.09 1.96
N ASP A 18 -5.97 -20.38 3.04
CA ASP A 18 -5.51 -21.26 4.11
C ASP A 18 -5.01 -22.61 3.56
N GLY A 19 -3.84 -23.05 4.04
CA GLY A 19 -3.23 -24.30 3.60
C GLY A 19 -2.62 -24.28 2.18
N THR A 20 -2.48 -23.11 1.55
CA THR A 20 -1.70 -22.98 0.31
C THR A 20 -0.26 -23.46 0.53
N ASP A 21 0.21 -24.32 -0.37
CA ASP A 21 1.58 -24.85 -0.33
C ASP A 21 2.63 -23.73 -0.44
N SER A 22 3.66 -23.79 0.41
CA SER A 22 4.68 -22.74 0.51
C SER A 22 5.44 -22.51 -0.79
N THR A 23 5.62 -23.53 -1.63
CA THR A 23 6.30 -23.36 -2.93
C THR A 23 5.48 -22.51 -3.90
N LYS A 24 4.15 -22.53 -3.80
CA LYS A 24 3.27 -21.64 -4.57
C LYS A 24 3.34 -20.20 -4.06
N ILE A 25 3.41 -20.02 -2.74
CA ILE A 25 3.57 -18.70 -2.11
C ILE A 25 4.92 -18.09 -2.52
N THR A 26 6.02 -18.85 -2.43
CA THR A 26 7.33 -18.43 -2.93
C THR A 26 7.29 -18.10 -4.42
N SER A 27 6.67 -18.95 -5.24
CA SER A 27 6.53 -18.70 -6.69
C SER A 27 5.74 -17.41 -6.99
N MET A 28 4.71 -17.10 -6.20
CA MET A 28 3.96 -15.84 -6.31
C MET A 28 4.83 -14.63 -5.92
N ILE A 29 5.59 -14.74 -4.82
CA ILE A 29 6.51 -13.69 -4.37
C ILE A 29 7.58 -13.41 -5.43
N ASP A 30 8.22 -14.45 -5.95
CA ASP A 30 9.24 -14.34 -6.99
C ASP A 30 8.68 -13.74 -8.28
N ALA A 31 7.50 -14.22 -8.73
CA ALA A 31 6.86 -13.74 -9.94
C ALA A 31 6.45 -12.25 -9.87
N ILE A 32 5.93 -11.78 -8.73
CA ILE A 32 5.64 -10.36 -8.49
C ILE A 32 6.94 -9.56 -8.46
N ASN A 33 7.96 -10.00 -7.72
CA ASN A 33 9.24 -9.29 -7.63
C ASN A 33 9.95 -9.17 -9.00
N CYS A 34 9.78 -10.12 -9.91
CA CYS A 34 10.26 -10.02 -11.29
C CYS A 34 9.67 -8.83 -12.08
N LEU A 35 8.50 -8.29 -11.69
CA LEU A 35 7.89 -7.14 -12.36
C LEU A 35 8.65 -5.82 -12.14
N ASN A 36 9.62 -5.76 -11.20
CA ASN A 36 10.61 -4.67 -11.14
C ASN A 36 11.43 -4.48 -12.42
N SER A 37 11.42 -5.46 -13.34
CA SER A 37 12.09 -5.36 -14.64
C SER A 37 11.31 -4.59 -15.71
N LEU A 38 10.09 -4.12 -15.40
CA LEU A 38 9.26 -3.34 -16.32
C LEU A 38 9.59 -1.85 -16.24
N ASP A 39 9.74 -1.17 -17.39
CA ASP A 39 10.13 0.25 -17.48
C ASP A 39 9.18 1.20 -16.73
N GLN A 40 7.90 0.82 -16.55
CA GLN A 40 6.89 1.58 -15.80
C GLN A 40 7.12 1.57 -14.28
N VAL A 41 7.79 0.54 -13.74
CA VAL A 41 7.91 0.28 -12.30
C VAL A 41 9.17 0.96 -11.76
N LEU A 42 9.02 1.94 -10.86
CA LEU A 42 10.16 2.53 -10.17
C LEU A 42 10.70 1.62 -9.06
N TYR A 43 9.77 0.89 -8.43
CA TYR A 43 10.03 -0.02 -7.32
C TYR A 43 8.78 -0.88 -7.11
N LEU A 44 8.98 -2.15 -6.78
CA LEU A 44 7.96 -3.08 -6.35
C LEU A 44 8.57 -4.07 -5.34
N THR A 45 7.85 -4.41 -4.28
CA THR A 45 8.22 -5.51 -3.38
C THR A 45 6.95 -6.23 -2.91
N VAL A 46 7.08 -7.50 -2.56
CA VAL A 46 6.03 -8.26 -1.89
C VAL A 46 6.59 -9.11 -0.76
N GLY A 47 5.84 -9.24 0.33
CA GLY A 47 6.15 -10.19 1.39
C GLY A 47 5.02 -10.35 2.40
N PRO A 48 5.20 -11.19 3.43
CA PRO A 48 4.19 -11.42 4.45
C PRO A 48 4.00 -10.19 5.34
N ILE A 49 2.76 -9.93 5.75
CA ILE A 49 2.48 -8.91 6.77
C ILE A 49 2.94 -9.46 8.12
N HIS A 50 3.83 -8.73 8.81
CA HIS A 50 4.41 -9.19 10.08
C HIS A 50 3.40 -9.07 11.23
N LYS A 51 2.58 -8.02 11.21
CA LYS A 51 1.58 -7.77 12.25
C LYS A 51 0.40 -7.00 11.69
N ILE A 52 -0.79 -7.39 12.11
CA ILE A 52 -2.06 -6.75 11.79
C ILE A 52 -2.72 -6.32 13.09
N GLN A 53 -3.17 -5.06 13.15
CA GLN A 53 -4.05 -4.56 14.19
C GLN A 53 -5.28 -3.98 13.49
N SER A 54 -6.36 -4.76 13.45
CA SER A 54 -7.63 -4.36 12.85
C SER A 54 -8.72 -4.28 13.90
N SER A 55 -9.52 -3.23 13.82
CA SER A 55 -10.77 -3.09 14.57
C SER A 55 -11.91 -3.96 14.01
N SER A 56 -11.79 -4.44 12.76
CA SER A 56 -12.67 -5.45 12.16
C SER A 56 -12.06 -6.84 12.21
N SER A 57 -12.85 -7.83 12.65
CA SER A 57 -12.46 -9.25 12.66
C SER A 57 -12.50 -9.93 11.29
N SER A 58 -12.89 -9.22 10.22
CA SER A 58 -12.94 -9.76 8.85
C SER A 58 -11.65 -9.53 8.05
N PHE A 59 -10.64 -8.91 8.65
CA PHE A 59 -9.43 -8.49 7.94
C PHE A 59 -8.36 -9.59 7.97
N ASN A 60 -8.37 -10.43 6.93
CA ASN A 60 -7.56 -11.66 6.85
C ASN A 60 -6.42 -11.59 5.82
N PHE A 61 -6.02 -10.40 5.37
CA PHE A 61 -4.92 -10.27 4.42
C PHE A 61 -3.61 -10.81 5.01
N THR A 62 -2.79 -11.43 4.16
CA THR A 62 -1.61 -12.21 4.56
C THR A 62 -0.31 -11.64 4.03
N HIS A 63 -0.35 -11.05 2.83
CA HIS A 63 0.81 -10.47 2.15
C HIS A 63 0.51 -9.03 1.73
N PHE A 64 1.58 -8.24 1.68
CA PHE A 64 1.59 -6.84 1.29
C PHE A 64 2.46 -6.69 0.05
N VAL A 65 1.94 -6.03 -0.99
CA VAL A 65 2.69 -5.55 -2.15
C VAL A 65 2.82 -4.03 -2.03
N HIS A 66 4.04 -3.52 -2.14
CA HIS A 66 4.30 -2.08 -2.25
C HIS A 66 4.91 -1.79 -3.61
N GLY A 67 4.26 -0.95 -4.42
CA GLY A 67 4.76 -0.46 -5.70
C GLY A 67 4.84 1.06 -5.75
N ARG A 68 5.74 1.58 -6.59
CA ARG A 68 5.86 2.99 -6.93
C ARG A 68 5.97 3.19 -8.43
N PHE A 69 5.22 4.16 -8.93
CA PHE A 69 5.17 4.52 -10.35
C PHE A 69 5.42 6.02 -10.50
N LYS A 70 6.03 6.42 -11.61
CA LYS A 70 6.37 7.82 -11.85
C LYS A 70 5.14 8.67 -12.16
N THR A 71 4.16 8.13 -12.87
CA THR A 71 2.92 8.81 -13.21
C THR A 71 1.73 7.85 -13.18
N LYS A 72 0.51 8.41 -13.20
CA LYS A 72 -0.71 7.62 -13.41
C LYS A 72 -0.74 6.89 -14.76
N GLN A 73 -0.02 7.40 -15.77
CA GLN A 73 0.07 6.73 -17.06
C GLN A 73 0.92 5.46 -16.95
N ASP A 74 2.07 5.52 -16.26
CA ASP A 74 2.94 4.36 -16.06
C ASP A 74 2.21 3.24 -15.30
N LEU A 75 1.44 3.59 -14.25
CA LEU A 75 0.59 2.62 -13.53
C LEU A 75 -0.49 2.00 -14.44
N ASN A 76 -1.14 2.79 -15.30
CA ASN A 76 -2.14 2.28 -16.24
C ASN A 76 -1.53 1.37 -17.32
N GLU A 77 -0.34 1.71 -17.83
CA GLU A 77 0.42 0.88 -18.77
C GLU A 77 0.87 -0.43 -18.12
N TYR A 78 1.34 -0.38 -16.87
CA TYR A 78 1.65 -1.55 -16.06
C TYR A 78 0.44 -2.46 -15.87
N HIS A 79 -0.73 -1.91 -15.51
CA HIS A 79 -1.94 -2.70 -15.32
C HIS A 79 -2.32 -3.55 -16.55
N ILE A 80 -2.11 -3.03 -17.76
CA ILE A 80 -2.38 -3.77 -19.01
C ILE A 80 -1.16 -4.51 -19.59
N HIS A 81 0.01 -4.43 -18.94
CA HIS A 81 1.23 -5.04 -19.44
C HIS A 81 1.14 -6.57 -19.40
N SER A 82 1.53 -7.26 -20.48
CA SER A 82 1.34 -8.71 -20.63
C SER A 82 1.96 -9.51 -19.49
N ASN A 83 3.13 -9.11 -19.00
CA ASN A 83 3.83 -9.80 -17.92
C ASN A 83 3.09 -9.62 -16.59
N HIS A 84 2.56 -8.43 -16.28
CA HIS A 84 1.74 -8.20 -15.08
C HIS A 84 0.47 -9.05 -15.13
N VAL A 85 -0.23 -9.05 -16.26
CA VAL A 85 -1.45 -9.85 -16.46
C VAL A 85 -1.17 -11.36 -16.37
N SER A 86 -0.04 -11.85 -16.89
CA SER A 86 0.41 -13.24 -16.70
C SER A 86 0.65 -13.56 -15.23
N VAL A 87 1.40 -12.73 -14.51
CA VAL A 87 1.67 -12.93 -13.07
C VAL A 87 0.38 -13.00 -12.24
N LEU A 88 -0.57 -12.09 -12.48
CA LEU A 88 -1.87 -12.13 -11.80
C LEU A 88 -2.63 -13.44 -12.05
N ASN A 89 -2.76 -13.86 -13.31
CA ASN A 89 -3.55 -15.03 -13.69
C ASN A 89 -2.91 -16.37 -13.29
N GLU A 90 -1.58 -16.46 -13.35
CA GLU A 90 -0.86 -17.72 -13.14
C GLU A 90 -0.46 -17.94 -11.68
N PHE A 91 -0.17 -16.87 -10.92
CA PHE A 91 0.41 -16.97 -9.59
C PHE A 91 -0.43 -16.35 -8.47
N VAL A 92 -1.19 -15.28 -8.72
CA VAL A 92 -1.95 -14.57 -7.66
C VAL A 92 -3.38 -15.10 -7.53
N LEU A 93 -4.19 -14.96 -8.58
CA LEU A 93 -5.61 -15.34 -8.59
C LEU A 93 -5.89 -16.81 -8.22
N PRO A 94 -5.05 -17.80 -8.59
CA PRO A 94 -5.29 -19.20 -8.20
C PRO A 94 -5.22 -19.44 -6.69
N ILE A 95 -4.37 -18.69 -5.97
CA ILE A 95 -4.09 -18.92 -4.54
C ILE A 95 -4.65 -17.87 -3.60
N CYS A 96 -5.15 -16.72 -4.10
CA CYS A 96 -5.81 -15.72 -3.25
C CYS A 96 -7.33 -15.94 -3.19
N ASP A 97 -7.94 -15.66 -2.04
CA ASP A 97 -9.38 -15.54 -1.83
C ASP A 97 -9.88 -14.09 -1.94
N ASP A 98 -9.03 -13.12 -1.60
CA ASP A 98 -9.34 -11.69 -1.65
C ASP A 98 -8.10 -10.87 -2.03
N ILE A 99 -8.33 -9.75 -2.73
CA ILE A 99 -7.32 -8.83 -3.23
C ILE A 99 -7.87 -7.41 -3.08
N MET A 100 -7.19 -6.56 -2.32
CA MET A 100 -7.54 -5.15 -2.16
C MET A 100 -6.42 -4.27 -2.69
N VAL A 101 -6.73 -3.35 -3.59
CA VAL A 101 -5.79 -2.40 -4.21
C VAL A 101 -6.11 -0.98 -3.73
N VAL A 102 -5.08 -0.22 -3.36
CA VAL A 102 -5.18 1.18 -2.95
C VAL A 102 -4.07 1.98 -3.63
N ASP A 103 -4.45 2.95 -4.46
CA ASP A 103 -3.52 3.83 -5.18
C ASP A 103 -3.69 5.27 -4.70
N TRP A 104 -2.59 6.00 -4.47
CA TRP A 104 -2.63 7.43 -4.20
C TRP A 104 -1.46 8.20 -4.79
N ILE A 105 -1.65 9.51 -4.99
CA ILE A 105 -0.56 10.42 -5.38
C ILE A 105 0.22 10.76 -4.11
N SER A 106 1.54 10.66 -4.18
CA SER A 106 2.45 11.08 -3.12
C SER A 106 3.48 12.07 -3.63
N ASN A 107 3.84 13.03 -2.77
CA ASN A 107 4.92 13.98 -3.01
C ASN A 107 6.11 13.54 -2.15
N LEU A 108 6.86 12.54 -2.61
CA LEU A 108 8.04 12.03 -1.90
C LEU A 108 9.27 12.86 -2.26
N GLU A 109 10.05 13.22 -1.24
CA GLU A 109 11.44 13.63 -1.45
C GLU A 109 12.33 12.40 -1.69
N ASP A 110 13.45 12.60 -2.39
CA ASP A 110 14.38 11.51 -2.67
C ASP A 110 15.03 10.95 -1.38
N PRO A 111 15.25 9.63 -1.28
CA PRO A 111 15.19 8.64 -2.37
C PRO A 111 13.80 8.02 -2.59
N LEU A 112 13.34 7.96 -3.84
CA LEU A 112 12.07 7.32 -4.20
C LEU A 112 11.96 5.80 -3.92
N VAL A 113 13.06 5.13 -3.57
CA VAL A 113 13.11 3.68 -3.31
C VAL A 113 13.46 3.44 -1.83
N PRO A 114 12.62 2.72 -1.06
CA PRO A 114 12.92 2.33 0.31
C PRO A 114 14.17 1.42 0.38
N LYS A 115 14.95 1.55 1.46
CA LYS A 115 16.11 0.68 1.69
C LYS A 115 15.66 -0.75 2.01
N SER A 116 16.39 -1.76 1.53
CA SER A 116 16.18 -3.16 1.95
C SER A 116 16.40 -3.28 3.46
N GLY A 117 15.49 -3.98 4.14
CA GLY A 117 15.44 -4.09 5.60
C GLY A 117 14.64 -2.99 6.31
N SER A 118 14.15 -1.95 5.61
CA SER A 118 13.28 -0.94 6.22
C SER A 118 11.95 -1.56 6.67
N ALA A 119 11.54 -1.26 7.90
CA ALA A 119 10.17 -1.53 8.35
C ALA A 119 9.23 -0.47 7.80
N MET A 120 8.06 -0.88 7.30
CA MET A 120 7.01 0.02 6.83
C MET A 120 5.74 -0.22 7.62
N LYS A 121 5.07 0.88 7.99
CA LYS A 121 3.78 0.85 8.70
C LYS A 121 2.73 1.53 7.84
N VAL A 122 1.67 0.81 7.52
CA VAL A 122 0.55 1.33 6.74
C VAL A 122 -0.68 1.38 7.62
N LYS A 123 -1.38 2.52 7.58
CA LYS A 123 -2.68 2.69 8.22
C LYS A 123 -3.74 2.89 7.16
N LEU A 124 -4.76 2.03 7.17
CA LEU A 124 -5.95 2.16 6.35
C LEU A 124 -7.11 2.48 7.29
N LEU A 125 -7.84 3.55 6.98
CA LEU A 125 -8.83 4.15 7.85
C LEU A 125 -10.14 4.31 7.09
N LYS A 126 -11.18 3.59 7.52
CA LYS A 126 -12.54 3.86 7.06
C LYS A 126 -13.12 4.97 7.93
N LEU A 127 -13.40 6.11 7.31
CA LEU A 127 -14.12 7.22 7.92
C LEU A 127 -15.62 6.92 7.85
N LYS A 128 -16.40 7.40 8.83
CA LYS A 128 -17.86 7.24 8.78
C LYS A 128 -18.48 7.95 7.56
N GLU A 129 -19.55 7.38 7.04
CA GLU A 129 -20.19 7.84 5.79
C GLU A 129 -20.94 9.18 5.91
N ASP A 130 -21.33 9.56 7.14
CA ASP A 130 -22.08 10.79 7.46
C ASP A 130 -21.19 12.01 7.74
N LEU A 131 -19.87 11.88 7.60
CA LEU A 131 -18.92 12.94 7.87
C LEU A 131 -18.88 14.01 6.78
N GLY A 132 -18.90 15.27 7.21
CA GLY A 132 -18.51 16.40 6.37
C GLY A 132 -17.07 16.28 5.91
N GLU A 133 -16.69 17.12 4.94
CA GLU A 133 -15.29 17.18 4.48
C GLU A 133 -14.35 17.58 5.61
N ASN A 134 -14.86 18.41 6.54
CA ASN A 134 -14.10 19.01 7.61
C ASN A 134 -13.45 17.97 8.53
N GLU A 135 -14.30 17.06 8.99
CA GLU A 135 -13.97 15.92 9.83
C GLU A 135 -12.91 15.02 9.18
N LYS A 136 -12.89 14.91 7.84
CA LYS A 136 -11.94 14.06 7.11
C LYS A 136 -10.52 14.59 7.19
N ILE A 137 -10.25 15.88 6.93
CA ILE A 137 -8.85 16.34 7.05
C ILE A 137 -8.35 16.35 8.47
N GLU A 138 -9.18 16.55 9.50
CA GLU A 138 -8.54 16.55 10.83
C GLU A 138 -7.98 15.17 11.16
N VAL A 139 -8.61 14.12 10.63
CA VAL A 139 -8.04 12.78 10.57
C VAL A 139 -6.70 12.79 9.82
N LEU A 140 -6.57 13.37 8.61
CA LEU A 140 -5.25 13.60 7.95
C LEU A 140 -4.23 14.31 8.83
N ASP A 141 -4.61 15.45 9.41
CA ASP A 141 -3.69 16.35 10.09
C ASP A 141 -3.16 15.73 11.38
N ALA A 142 -4.01 14.96 12.09
CA ALA A 142 -3.57 14.14 13.22
C ALA A 142 -2.80 12.88 12.79
N ILE A 143 -3.12 12.26 11.65
CA ILE A 143 -2.31 11.16 11.10
C ILE A 143 -0.90 11.65 10.81
N GLY A 144 -0.76 12.74 10.05
CA GLY A 144 0.54 13.36 9.74
C GLY A 144 1.32 13.68 11.01
N LYS A 145 0.68 14.29 12.02
CA LYS A 145 1.31 14.59 13.31
C LYS A 145 1.66 13.34 14.14
N THR A 146 0.90 12.25 14.04
CA THR A 146 1.17 10.99 14.77
C THR A 146 2.08 10.01 14.03
N MET A 147 2.32 10.24 12.74
CA MET A 147 3.29 9.56 11.89
C MET A 147 4.60 10.35 11.72
N ASN A 148 4.74 11.53 12.33
CA ASN A 148 5.98 12.30 12.28
C ASN A 148 6.86 11.95 13.51
N ASP A 149 7.75 10.99 13.32
CA ASP A 149 8.75 10.53 14.29
C ASP A 149 10.14 10.59 13.62
N ASP A 150 11.17 11.03 14.34
CA ASP A 150 12.52 11.23 13.81
C ASP A 150 13.17 9.94 13.22
N SER A 151 12.59 8.76 13.51
CA SER A 151 13.00 7.47 12.93
C SER A 151 12.39 7.15 11.57
N ILE A 152 11.44 7.95 11.07
CA ILE A 152 10.71 7.69 9.82
C ILE A 152 11.42 8.36 8.65
N GLU A 153 12.08 7.56 7.81
CA GLU A 153 12.81 8.07 6.64
C GLU A 153 11.89 8.60 5.53
N GLN A 154 10.66 8.08 5.43
CA GLN A 154 9.70 8.42 4.38
C GLN A 154 8.27 8.31 4.90
N ILE A 155 7.43 9.28 4.54
CA ILE A 155 6.01 9.30 4.87
C ILE A 155 5.19 9.68 3.63
N SER A 156 4.11 8.94 3.38
CA SER A 156 3.11 9.25 2.37
C SER A 156 1.72 8.95 2.92
N PHE A 157 0.75 9.80 2.59
CA PHE A 157 -0.64 9.65 3.01
C PHE A 157 -1.57 10.36 2.02
N ALA A 158 -2.83 9.95 1.98
CA ALA A 158 -3.90 10.62 1.25
C ALA A 158 -5.26 10.37 1.93
N LEU A 159 -6.21 11.26 1.69
CA LEU A 159 -7.64 11.05 1.88
C LEU A 159 -8.43 11.62 0.70
N ASP A 160 -9.69 11.23 0.60
CA ASP A 160 -10.74 12.06 0.03
C ASP A 160 -11.17 13.18 1.02
N SER A 161 -10.66 14.40 0.84
CA SER A 161 -11.16 15.74 1.29
C SER A 161 -11.03 16.26 2.77
N ASN A 162 -11.61 17.45 3.12
CA ASN A 162 -10.90 18.69 3.59
C ASN A 162 -11.48 19.55 4.82
N HIS A 163 -10.62 20.04 5.77
CA HIS A 163 -10.62 20.87 7.05
C HIS A 163 -11.84 21.19 7.98
N GLU A 164 -11.96 20.96 9.31
CA GLU A 164 -11.19 20.35 10.45
C GLU A 164 -12.12 19.96 11.69
N GLU A 165 -11.54 19.44 12.81
CA GLU A 165 -12.03 19.04 14.19
C GLU A 165 -12.40 17.56 14.64
N LYS A 166 -11.57 17.04 15.58
CA LYS A 166 -11.58 15.85 16.50
C LYS A 166 -11.73 14.40 15.99
N VAL A 167 -10.62 13.91 15.41
CA VAL A 167 -10.30 12.55 14.88
C VAL A 167 -10.93 11.27 15.47
N LYS A 168 -10.95 11.06 16.80
CA LYS A 168 -11.19 9.68 17.33
C LYS A 168 -12.63 9.19 17.23
N ASP A 169 -13.60 10.09 17.23
CA ASP A 169 -15.02 9.73 17.12
C ASP A 169 -15.48 9.62 15.64
N LEU A 170 -14.57 9.81 14.69
CA LEU A 170 -14.83 9.91 13.25
C LEU A 170 -14.47 8.63 12.48
N LEU A 171 -13.69 7.73 13.08
CA LEU A 171 -13.34 6.45 12.48
C LEU A 171 -14.51 5.46 12.60
N GLU A 172 -14.84 4.79 11.50
CA GLU A 172 -15.67 3.58 11.51
C GLU A 172 -14.80 2.35 11.75
N SER A 173 -13.63 2.29 11.11
CA SER A 173 -12.60 1.27 11.39
C SER A 173 -11.18 1.76 11.09
N GLU A 174 -10.24 1.33 11.94
CA GLU A 174 -8.79 1.41 11.70
C GLU A 174 -8.22 0.00 11.47
N ILE A 175 -7.30 -0.07 10.50
CA ILE A 175 -6.42 -1.20 10.20
C ILE A 175 -4.98 -0.66 10.18
N VAL A 176 -4.09 -1.28 10.95
CA VAL A 176 -2.65 -1.00 10.95
C VAL A 176 -1.89 -2.25 10.56
N LEU A 177 -0.99 -2.13 9.59
CA LEU A 177 -0.16 -3.20 9.05
C LEU A 177 1.31 -2.85 9.28
N ASP A 178 2.05 -3.74 9.92
CA ASP A 178 3.52 -3.68 9.97
C ASP A 178 4.10 -4.66 8.93
N TYR A 179 4.91 -4.16 8.01
CA TYR A 179 5.59 -4.87 6.92
C TYR A 179 7.10 -4.61 6.98
N VAL A 180 7.91 -5.46 6.35
CA VAL A 180 9.36 -5.24 6.18
C VAL A 180 9.69 -5.33 4.70
N VAL A 181 10.31 -4.27 4.18
CA VAL A 181 10.82 -4.22 2.80
C VAL A 181 11.95 -5.22 2.67
N LEU A 182 11.73 -6.24 1.84
CA LEU A 182 12.73 -7.24 1.49
C LEU A 182 13.06 -7.07 0.00
N MET A 183 14.35 -6.85 -0.29
CA MET A 183 14.98 -7.01 -1.60
C MET A 183 16.09 -8.05 -1.48
#